data_AF-A0A0M3JEI8-F1
#
_entry.id   AF-A0A0M3JEI8-F1
#
_cell.length_a   1.000
_cell.length_b   1.000
_cell.length_c   1.000
_cell.angle_alpha   90.00
_cell.angle_beta   90.00
_cell.angle_gamma   90.00
#
_symmetry.space_group_name_H-M   'P 1'
#
loop_
_entity.id
_entity.type
_entity.pdbx_description
1 polymer ?
#
loop_
_entity_poly.entity_id
_entity_poly.type
_entity_poly.pdbx_seq_one_letter_code
_entity_poly.pdbx_strand_id
1 'polypeptide(L)'
;MIPCTPSDWVPYPRKIMQITDPILRHWALDLNEIWKSLCKRIDPKIEKYESRYSLIYVPHEFIMPGGRFREFYYWDSYWIAKGLIASDMLNTTKLMIMNLAHIVEKYGFIPNGGRIYYLQRSQPPFLTGMVYEYF
;
A
#
# COMPACT_ATOMS: atom_id res chain seq x y z
N MET A 1 6.25 11.51 -6.73
CA MET A 1 6.28 10.06 -6.46
C MET A 1 7.11 9.41 -7.54
N ILE A 2 7.84 8.36 -7.18
CA ILE A 2 8.74 7.62 -8.05
C ILE A 2 8.13 6.23 -8.25
N PRO A 3 8.01 5.71 -9.49
CA PRO A 3 7.62 4.33 -9.72
C PRO A 3 8.58 3.35 -9.02
N CYS A 4 8.06 2.23 -8.54
CA CYS A 4 8.88 1.14 -8.02
C CYS A 4 8.36 -0.21 -8.53
N THR A 5 9.17 -1.24 -8.33
CA THR A 5 8.76 -2.63 -8.49
C THR A 5 8.87 -3.29 -7.12
N PRO A 6 7.79 -3.88 -6.58
CA PRO A 6 7.86 -4.57 -5.29
C PRO A 6 8.88 -5.72 -5.35
N SER A 7 9.76 -5.80 -4.35
CA SER A 7 10.89 -6.73 -4.34
C SER A 7 10.49 -8.21 -4.19
N ASP A 8 9.34 -8.46 -3.58
CA ASP A 8 8.78 -9.79 -3.31
C ASP A 8 7.68 -10.18 -4.32
N TRP A 9 7.49 -9.40 -5.38
CA TRP A 9 6.55 -9.76 -6.44
C TRP A 9 7.05 -10.98 -7.20
N VAL A 10 6.16 -11.96 -7.41
CA VAL A 10 6.43 -13.14 -8.23
C VAL A 10 5.34 -13.32 -9.27
N PRO A 11 5.65 -13.83 -10.49
CA PRO A 11 4.66 -13.98 -11.56
C PRO A 11 3.61 -15.04 -11.25
N TYR A 12 3.94 -16.05 -10.44
CA TYR A 12 3.05 -17.18 -10.13
C TYR A 12 2.95 -17.42 -8.61
N PRO A 13 2.19 -16.58 -7.88
CA PRO A 13 2.01 -16.76 -6.43
C PRO A 13 1.35 -18.10 -6.10
N ARG A 14 1.81 -18.77 -5.04
CA ARG A 14 1.40 -20.13 -4.67
C ARG A 14 -0.11 -20.23 -4.44
N LYS A 15 -0.69 -19.28 -3.70
CA LYS A 15 -2.13 -19.24 -3.42
C LYS A 15 -2.95 -19.05 -4.69
N ILE A 16 -2.50 -18.21 -5.62
CA ILE A 16 -3.16 -18.00 -6.92
C ILE A 16 -3.09 -19.27 -7.77
N MET A 17 -1.95 -19.96 -7.77
CA MET A 17 -1.77 -21.21 -8.52
C MET A 17 -2.63 -22.37 -8.00
N GLN A 18 -3.13 -22.30 -6.77
CA GLN A 18 -4.06 -23.28 -6.20
C GLN A 18 -5.51 -23.10 -6.70
N ILE A 19 -5.83 -22.00 -7.39
CA ILE A 19 -7.15 -21.80 -7.99
C ILE A 19 -7.37 -22.85 -9.09
N THR A 20 -8.38 -23.70 -8.89
CA THR A 20 -8.70 -24.82 -9.78
C THR A 20 -9.26 -24.35 -11.12
N ASP A 21 -10.18 -23.37 -11.09
CA ASP A 21 -10.79 -22.81 -12.29
C ASP A 21 -9.74 -22.01 -13.11
N PRO A 22 -9.50 -22.38 -14.37
CA PRO A 22 -8.47 -21.75 -15.18
C PRO A 22 -8.77 -20.29 -15.54
N ILE A 23 -10.06 -19.92 -15.67
CA ILE A 23 -10.47 -18.54 -15.98
C ILE A 23 -10.23 -17.66 -14.75
N LEU A 24 -10.65 -18.10 -13.57
CA LEU A 24 -10.42 -17.36 -12.32
C LEU A 24 -8.94 -17.27 -11.99
N ARG A 25 -8.16 -18.33 -12.25
CA ARG A 25 -6.70 -18.30 -12.07
C ARG A 25 -6.04 -17.29 -12.98
N HIS A 26 -6.41 -17.25 -14.26
CA HIS A 26 -5.86 -16.30 -15.21
C HIS A 26 -6.19 -14.85 -14.80
N TRP A 27 -7.45 -14.58 -14.45
CA TRP A 27 -7.86 -13.29 -13.92
C TRP A 27 -7.08 -12.87 -12.67
N ALA A 28 -6.81 -13.79 -11.74
CA ALA A 28 -6.01 -13.50 -10.55
C ALA A 28 -4.54 -13.21 -10.88
N LEU A 29 -3.97 -13.86 -11.91
CA LEU A 29 -2.63 -13.55 -12.41
C LEU A 29 -2.58 -12.16 -13.06
N ASP A 30 -3.62 -11.77 -13.81
CA ASP A 30 -3.73 -10.41 -14.36
C ASP A 30 -3.80 -9.36 -13.24
N LEU A 31 -4.55 -9.63 -12.16
CA LEU A 31 -4.54 -8.77 -10.98
C LEU A 31 -3.16 -8.67 -10.32
N ASN A 32 -2.44 -9.79 -10.23
CA ASN A 32 -1.10 -9.82 -9.66
C ASN A 32 -0.12 -8.92 -10.44
N GLU A 33 -0.24 -8.87 -11.76
CA GLU A 33 0.56 -7.98 -12.62
C GLU A 33 0.35 -6.49 -12.32
N ILE A 34 -0.88 -6.10 -11.94
CA ILE A 34 -1.24 -4.70 -11.66
C ILE A 34 -0.43 -4.13 -10.49
N TRP A 35 -0.02 -4.94 -9.50
CA TRP A 35 0.75 -4.49 -8.34
C TRP A 35 2.03 -3.74 -8.73
N LYS A 36 2.72 -4.18 -9.80
CA LYS A 36 3.92 -3.51 -10.31
C LYS A 36 3.63 -2.08 -10.76
N SER A 37 2.49 -1.85 -11.41
CA SER A 37 2.09 -0.53 -11.89
C SER A 37 1.69 0.42 -10.76
N LEU A 38 1.14 -0.13 -9.68
CA LEU A 38 0.61 0.63 -8.54
C LEU A 38 1.64 0.93 -7.46
N CYS A 39 2.80 0.26 -7.46
CA CYS A 39 3.90 0.55 -6.55
C CYS A 39 4.42 1.98 -6.76
N LYS A 40 4.49 2.73 -5.66
CA LYS A 40 5.10 4.07 -5.62
C LYS A 40 5.98 4.21 -4.39
N ARG A 41 7.01 5.04 -4.53
CA ARG A 41 7.83 5.56 -3.43
C ARG A 41 7.72 7.08 -3.39
N ILE A 42 7.74 7.65 -2.19
CA ILE A 42 7.81 9.11 -2.03
C ILE A 42 9.26 9.55 -2.24
N ASP A 43 9.43 10.62 -3.01
CA ASP A 43 10.75 11.20 -3.26
C ASP A 43 11.32 11.71 -1.93
N PRO A 44 12.51 11.24 -1.48
CA PRO A 44 13.10 11.64 -0.20
C PRO A 44 13.29 13.15 -0.04
N LYS A 45 13.34 13.93 -1.13
CA LYS A 45 13.38 15.40 -1.04
C LYS A 45 12.15 16.00 -0.35
N ILE A 46 11.02 15.28 -0.36
CA ILE A 46 9.78 15.75 0.27
C ILE A 46 9.95 15.81 1.79
N GLU A 47 10.65 14.85 2.39
CA GLU A 47 11.01 14.87 3.82
C GLU A 47 11.86 16.09 4.18
N LYS A 48 12.82 16.47 3.32
CA LYS A 48 13.69 17.62 3.57
C LYS A 48 12.96 18.97 3.43
N TYR A 49 11.92 19.03 2.60
CA TYR A 49 11.23 20.27 2.25
C TYR A 49 9.72 20.18 2.44
N GLU A 50 9.26 19.60 3.55
CA GLU A 50 7.83 19.30 3.81
C GLU A 50 6.91 20.51 3.63
N SER A 51 7.36 21.71 4.03
CA SER A 51 6.58 22.95 3.90
C SER A 51 6.26 23.35 2.45
N ARG A 52 6.94 22.76 1.47
CA ARG A 52 6.74 23.02 0.03
C ARG A 52 5.83 22.00 -0.65
N TYR A 53 5.39 20.96 0.07
CA TYR A 53 4.61 19.86 -0.49
C TYR A 53 3.35 19.59 0.33
N SER A 54 2.25 19.33 -0.37
CA SER A 54 1.05 18.84 0.29
C SER A 54 1.13 17.34 0.61
N LEU A 55 2.02 16.59 -0.05
CA LEU A 55 2.18 15.15 0.15
C LEU A 55 2.96 14.89 1.45
N ILE A 56 2.41 14.04 2.31
CA ILE A 56 3.06 13.59 3.54
C ILE A 56 4.08 12.51 3.18
N TYR A 57 5.31 12.67 3.65
CA TYR A 57 6.37 11.69 3.47
C TYR A 57 6.12 10.41 4.28
N VAL A 58 6.50 9.26 3.70
CA VAL A 58 6.61 7.97 4.37
C VAL A 58 7.88 7.26 3.85
N PRO A 59 8.58 6.48 4.70
CA PRO A 59 9.93 5.99 4.40
C PRO A 59 9.97 4.84 3.37
N HIS A 60 8.92 4.03 3.28
CA HIS A 60 8.91 2.82 2.45
C HIS A 60 8.03 2.99 1.20
N GLU A 61 8.24 2.12 0.21
CA GLU A 61 7.30 1.94 -0.89
C GLU A 61 5.91 1.52 -0.39
N PHE A 62 4.90 1.82 -1.20
CA PHE A 62 3.52 1.48 -0.93
C PHE A 62 2.76 1.28 -2.24
N ILE A 63 1.66 0.54 -2.16
CA ILE A 63 0.77 0.30 -3.29
C ILE A 63 -0.37 1.32 -3.25
N MET A 64 -0.59 1.97 -4.40
CA MET A 64 -1.65 2.94 -4.60
C MET A 64 -3.00 2.28 -4.90
N PRO A 65 -4.14 2.92 -4.58
CA PRO A 65 -5.46 2.46 -5.04
C PRO A 65 -5.63 2.47 -6.57
N GLY A 66 -4.87 3.32 -7.28
CA GLY A 66 -4.88 3.42 -8.75
C GLY A 66 -5.71 4.56 -9.32
N GLY A 67 -5.82 4.62 -10.64
CA GLY A 67 -6.56 5.66 -11.36
C GLY A 67 -6.02 7.07 -11.12
N ARG A 68 -6.90 7.98 -10.68
CA ARG A 68 -6.55 9.40 -10.48
C ARG A 68 -5.85 9.70 -9.16
N PHE A 69 -5.79 8.75 -8.23
CA PHE A 69 -5.27 8.97 -6.88
C PHE A 69 -3.75 9.13 -6.91
N ARG A 70 -3.24 10.09 -6.11
CA ARG A 70 -1.81 10.47 -6.08
C ARG A 70 -1.20 10.43 -4.67
N GLU A 71 -1.83 9.68 -3.77
CA GLU A 71 -1.44 9.48 -2.37
C GLU A 71 -2.00 8.15 -1.85
N PHE A 72 -1.43 7.63 -0.75
CA PHE A 72 -2.04 6.49 -0.05
C PHE A 72 -3.36 6.92 0.61
N TYR A 73 -4.27 5.97 0.78
CA TYR A 73 -5.53 6.11 1.51
C TYR A 73 -5.63 5.03 2.59
N TYR A 74 -6.12 5.39 3.77
CA TYR A 74 -6.01 4.53 4.94
C TYR A 74 -6.82 3.23 4.82
N TRP A 75 -8.14 3.31 4.69
CA TRP A 75 -8.96 2.08 4.68
C TRP A 75 -8.77 1.26 3.39
N ASP A 76 -8.45 1.89 2.25
CA ASP A 76 -8.10 1.21 1.00
C ASP A 76 -6.86 0.33 1.18
N SER A 77 -5.90 0.79 2.00
CA SER A 77 -4.67 0.03 2.30
C SER A 77 -4.95 -1.32 2.96
N TYR A 78 -6.09 -1.50 3.63
CA TYR A 78 -6.47 -2.78 4.23
C TYR A 78 -6.78 -3.82 3.15
N TRP A 79 -7.61 -3.45 2.17
CA TRP A 79 -7.98 -4.34 1.07
C TRP A 79 -6.79 -4.64 0.17
N ILE A 80 -5.92 -3.65 -0.04
CA ILE A 80 -4.65 -3.83 -0.73
C ILE A 80 -3.77 -4.83 0.03
N ALA A 81 -3.60 -4.69 1.35
CA ALA A 81 -2.83 -5.64 2.17
C ALA A 81 -3.37 -7.07 2.02
N LYS A 82 -4.70 -7.28 2.05
CA LYS A 82 -5.30 -8.61 1.81
C LYS A 82 -4.91 -9.18 0.45
N GLY A 83 -4.98 -8.35 -0.61
CA GLY A 83 -4.60 -8.74 -1.97
C GLY A 83 -3.12 -9.10 -2.07
N LEU A 84 -2.24 -8.31 -1.45
CA LEU A 84 -0.80 -8.57 -1.40
C LEU A 84 -0.48 -9.88 -0.67
N ILE A 85 -1.14 -10.16 0.46
CA ILE A 85 -1.00 -11.44 1.19
C ILE A 85 -1.50 -12.63 0.36
N ALA A 86 -2.53 -12.44 -0.49
CA ALA A 86 -2.99 -13.45 -1.42
C ALA A 86 -2.01 -13.67 -2.60
N SER A 87 -1.24 -12.63 -2.95
CA SER A 87 -0.16 -12.64 -3.96
C SER A 87 1.21 -13.08 -3.40
N ASP A 88 1.30 -13.62 -2.18
CA ASP A 88 2.56 -13.97 -1.49
C ASP A 88 3.52 -12.78 -1.25
N MET A 89 3.02 -11.53 -1.30
CA MET A 89 3.79 -10.30 -1.16
C MET A 89 3.82 -9.79 0.30
N LEU A 90 4.39 -10.61 1.18
CA LEU A 90 4.44 -10.33 2.63
C LEU A 90 5.39 -9.17 2.97
N ASN A 91 6.52 -9.02 2.29
CA ASN A 91 7.45 -7.92 2.56
C ASN A 91 6.81 -6.58 2.20
N THR A 92 6.17 -6.48 1.02
CA THR A 92 5.47 -5.26 0.62
C THR A 92 4.33 -4.92 1.59
N THR A 93 3.58 -5.93 2.05
CA THR A 93 2.54 -5.75 3.07
C THR A 93 3.10 -5.18 4.38
N LYS A 94 4.22 -5.74 4.86
CA LYS A 94 4.92 -5.25 6.06
C LYS A 94 5.32 -3.79 5.90
N LEU A 95 5.91 -3.42 4.76
CA LEU A 95 6.35 -2.05 4.50
C LEU A 95 5.18 -1.05 4.47
N MET A 96 4.02 -1.45 3.94
CA MET A 96 2.80 -0.64 4.02
C MET A 96 2.33 -0.45 5.47
N ILE A 97 2.34 -1.50 6.28
CA ILE A 97 1.99 -1.41 7.72
C ILE A 97 2.97 -0.48 8.46
N MET A 98 4.28 -0.61 8.19
CA MET A 98 5.30 0.26 8.78
C MET A 98 5.12 1.73 8.40
N ASN A 99 4.73 2.02 7.15
CA ASN A 99 4.39 3.37 6.73
C ASN A 99 3.19 3.93 7.51
N LEU A 100 2.15 3.13 7.74
CA LEU A 100 1.00 3.56 8.55
C LEU A 100 1.36 3.75 10.02
N ALA A 101 2.21 2.89 10.59
CA ALA A 101 2.75 3.06 11.93
C ALA A 101 3.56 4.37 12.06
N HIS A 102 4.44 4.66 11.10
CA HIS A 102 5.18 5.91 11.04
C HIS A 102 4.26 7.15 11.05
N ILE A 103 3.14 7.08 10.33
CA ILE A 103 2.14 8.16 10.32
C ILE A 103 1.46 8.32 11.69
N VAL A 104 1.16 7.22 12.39
CA VAL A 104 0.64 7.28 13.77
C VAL A 104 1.67 7.90 14.71
N GLU A 105 2.94 7.51 14.61
CA GLU A 105 4.01 8.10 15.43
C GLU A 105 4.15 9.61 15.20
N LYS A 106 4.02 10.06 13.94
CA LYS A 106 4.20 11.47 13.57
C LYS A 106 3.00 12.36 13.89
N TYR A 107 1.77 11.86 13.71
CA TYR A 107 0.55 12.68 13.79
C TYR A 107 -0.45 12.22 14.86
N GLY A 108 -0.21 11.10 15.54
CA GLY A 108 -1.10 10.52 16.56
C GLY A 108 -2.28 9.73 15.99
N PHE A 109 -2.50 9.73 14.67
CA PHE A 109 -3.54 8.98 13.98
C PHE A 109 -3.20 8.85 12.48
N ILE A 110 -3.96 8.02 11.76
CA ILE A 110 -3.81 7.89 10.30
C ILE A 110 -4.85 8.79 9.62
N PRO A 111 -4.43 9.79 8.81
CA PRO A 111 -5.36 10.64 8.07
C PRO A 111 -6.05 9.86 6.95
N ASN A 112 -7.12 10.42 6.40
CA ASN A 112 -7.85 9.84 5.26
C ASN A 112 -6.91 9.44 4.11
N GLY A 113 -5.90 10.25 3.83
CA GLY A 113 -4.81 9.90 2.93
C GLY A 113 -3.55 10.72 3.17
N GLY A 114 -2.51 10.47 2.39
CA GLY A 114 -1.17 11.05 2.57
C GLY A 114 -1.02 12.53 2.22
N ARG A 115 -1.93 13.40 2.64
CA ARG A 115 -1.90 14.84 2.35
C ARG A 115 -2.10 15.69 3.60
N ILE A 116 -1.40 16.81 3.70
CA ILE A 116 -1.45 17.69 4.88
C ILE A 116 -2.86 18.24 5.16
N TYR A 117 -3.67 18.48 4.11
CA TYR A 117 -5.06 18.93 4.26
C TYR A 117 -6.02 17.81 4.70
N TYR A 118 -5.52 16.58 4.88
CA TYR A 118 -6.25 15.48 5.52
C TYR A 118 -5.91 15.32 7.00
N LEU A 119 -5.01 16.13 7.58
CA LEU A 119 -4.64 16.08 9.00
C LEU A 119 -5.76 16.49 9.98
N GLN A 120 -6.97 16.77 9.49
CA GLN A 120 -8.15 17.03 10.31
C GLN A 120 -9.21 15.91 10.18
N ARG A 121 -8.92 14.82 9.47
CA ARG A 121 -9.86 13.73 9.22
C ARG A 121 -9.18 12.38 9.05
N SER A 122 -9.82 11.33 9.54
CA SER A 122 -9.36 9.95 9.37
C SER A 122 -10.30 9.17 8.43
N GLN A 123 -10.18 7.84 8.47
CA GLN A 123 -11.00 6.82 7.80
C GLN A 123 -11.17 5.63 8.76
N PRO A 124 -12.06 4.67 8.48
CA PRO A 124 -12.28 3.50 9.33
C PRO A 124 -10.96 2.82 9.77
N PRO A 125 -10.79 2.56 11.08
CA PRO A 125 -9.49 2.17 11.63
C PRO A 125 -9.18 0.69 11.42
N PHE A 126 -8.37 0.38 10.41
CA PHE A 126 -7.99 -0.99 10.07
C PHE A 126 -6.52 -1.35 10.37
N LEU A 127 -5.72 -0.47 10.99
CA LEU A 127 -4.29 -0.75 11.23
C LEU A 127 -4.08 -2.06 12.01
N THR A 128 -4.80 -2.26 13.12
CA THR A 128 -4.72 -3.51 13.90
C THR A 128 -5.22 -4.72 13.12
N GLY A 129 -6.24 -4.54 12.27
CA GLY A 129 -6.70 -5.57 11.34
C GLY A 129 -5.65 -5.96 10.30
N MET A 130 -4.90 -4.99 9.75
CA MET A 130 -3.78 -5.27 8.84
C MET A 130 -2.67 -6.05 9.55
N VAL A 131 -2.34 -5.67 10.79
CA VAL A 131 -1.35 -6.39 11.60
C VAL A 131 -1.81 -7.82 11.89
N TYR A 132 -3.09 -8.01 12.23
CA TYR A 132 -3.65 -9.34 12.47
C TYR A 132 -3.61 -10.24 11.22
N GLU A 133 -3.94 -9.71 10.04
CA GLU A 133 -3.88 -10.48 8.78
C GLU A 133 -2.45 -10.82 8.34
N TYR A 134 -1.45 -10.06 8.82
CA TYR A 134 -0.05 -10.26 8.49
C TYR A 134 0.61 -11.43 9.24
N PHE A 135 0.16 -11.70 10.48
CA PHE A 135 0.68 -12.76 11.36
C PHE A 135 -0.15 -14.04 11.25
#